data_AF-A0A0H1BDS6-F1
#
_entry.id   AF-A0A0H1BDS6-F1
#
_cell.length_a   1.000
_cell.length_b   1.000
_cell.length_c   1.000
_cell.angle_alpha   90.00
_cell.angle_beta   90.00
_cell.angle_gamma   90.00
#
_symmetry.space_group_name_H-M   'P 1'
#
loop_
_entity.id
_entity.type
_entity.pdbx_description
1 polymer ?
#
loop_
_entity_poly.entity_id
_entity_poly.type
_entity_poly.pdbx_seq_one_letter_code
_entity_poly.pdbx_strand_id
1 'polypeptide(L)'
;MTEPKEIDCYRILKVSKSASLSDIKQAYRKRVLETHPDKNPGIESSLFVKVQNAWETLSDASKRYCFDCKYERIRQEWDKYEEACGRRKTTAGADRQGTADKLFTEADVHEILERLRRAEAALKREEDEKRAREKRQEEEKRRREEERRKEEERKKEEERKRKEQSPKSRGAFDFSAMEDALDDLDDDLWGDGGQEWSRTARQPSNPPPEEWNGNSSHCHHDRWWPYVYGAGSCDYCDRYCPIYLLGCPSCDALACVPCKIRETGS
;
A
#
# COMPACT_ATOMS: atom_id res chain seq x y z
N MET A 1 -6.67 -0.46 -15.99
CA MET A 1 -8.02 -1.03 -16.13
C MET A 1 -8.11 -2.23 -15.22
N THR A 2 -9.20 -2.36 -14.45
CA THR A 2 -9.30 -3.29 -13.32
C THR A 2 -9.73 -4.69 -13.79
N GLU A 3 -9.06 -5.72 -13.29
CA GLU A 3 -9.50 -7.12 -13.42
C GLU A 3 -10.96 -7.24 -12.91
N PRO A 4 -11.86 -7.94 -13.63
CA PRO A 4 -13.23 -8.10 -13.21
C PRO A 4 -13.29 -8.76 -11.83
N LYS A 5 -14.06 -8.15 -10.93
CA LYS A 5 -14.19 -8.56 -9.52
C LYS A 5 -14.90 -9.91 -9.38
N GLU A 6 -15.80 -10.23 -10.30
CA GLU A 6 -16.57 -11.47 -10.31
C GLU A 6 -15.91 -12.52 -11.22
N ILE A 7 -15.69 -13.71 -10.66
CA ILE A 7 -15.00 -14.82 -11.31
C ILE A 7 -15.95 -15.55 -12.28
N ASP A 8 -15.56 -15.71 -13.55
CA ASP A 8 -16.33 -16.50 -14.51
C ASP A 8 -16.11 -18.01 -14.32
N CYS A 9 -17.05 -18.63 -13.61
CA CYS A 9 -17.01 -20.05 -13.23
C CYS A 9 -17.05 -21.00 -14.45
N TYR A 10 -17.85 -20.67 -15.49
CA TYR A 10 -17.97 -21.51 -16.68
C TYR A 10 -16.70 -21.43 -17.54
N ARG A 11 -16.11 -20.24 -17.65
CA ARG A 11 -14.88 -20.02 -18.42
C ARG A 11 -13.65 -20.67 -17.78
N ILE A 12 -13.55 -20.65 -16.46
CA ILE A 12 -12.45 -21.32 -15.73
C ILE A 12 -12.51 -22.83 -15.94
N LEU A 13 -13.70 -23.42 -15.76
CA LEU A 13 -13.90 -24.86 -15.95
C LEU A 13 -13.95 -25.27 -17.44
N LYS A 14 -13.99 -24.31 -18.38
CA LYS A 14 -14.10 -24.53 -19.84
C LYS A 14 -15.33 -25.36 -20.22
N VAL A 15 -16.46 -25.06 -19.59
CA VAL A 15 -17.73 -25.75 -19.84
C VAL A 15 -18.76 -24.76 -20.39
N SER A 16 -19.71 -25.27 -21.18
CA SER A 16 -20.87 -24.49 -21.61
C SER A 16 -21.84 -24.26 -20.45
N LYS A 17 -22.61 -23.17 -20.50
CA LYS A 17 -23.74 -22.92 -19.59
C LYS A 17 -24.76 -24.06 -19.60
N SER A 18 -24.93 -24.74 -20.74
CA SER A 18 -25.84 -25.87 -20.92
C SER A 18 -25.28 -27.22 -20.41
N ALA A 19 -24.07 -27.23 -19.84
CA ALA A 19 -23.44 -28.47 -19.37
C ALA A 19 -24.21 -29.12 -18.21
N SER A 20 -24.26 -30.44 -18.24
CA SER A 20 -24.84 -31.25 -17.16
C SER A 20 -23.93 -31.25 -15.93
N LEU A 21 -24.48 -31.59 -14.75
CA LEU A 21 -23.67 -31.70 -13.53
C LEU A 21 -22.57 -32.78 -13.66
N SER A 22 -22.82 -33.84 -14.43
CA SER A 22 -21.81 -34.86 -14.74
C SER A 22 -20.62 -34.29 -15.51
N ASP A 23 -20.89 -33.44 -16.51
CA ASP A 23 -19.83 -32.81 -17.32
C ASP A 23 -19.02 -31.82 -16.50
N ILE A 24 -19.69 -31.02 -15.64
CA ILE A 24 -19.02 -30.07 -14.75
C ILE A 24 -18.11 -30.83 -13.77
N LYS A 25 -18.55 -31.98 -13.24
CA LYS A 25 -17.73 -32.82 -12.34
C LYS A 25 -16.52 -33.41 -13.07
N GLN A 26 -16.69 -33.84 -14.32
CA GLN A 26 -15.59 -34.34 -15.13
C GLN A 26 -14.57 -33.24 -15.47
N ALA A 27 -15.05 -32.05 -15.85
CA ALA A 27 -14.22 -30.90 -16.12
C ALA A 27 -13.44 -30.44 -14.88
N TYR A 28 -14.10 -30.40 -13.71
CA TYR A 28 -13.45 -30.08 -12.44
C TYR A 28 -12.29 -31.03 -12.12
N ARG A 29 -12.51 -32.36 -12.23
CA ARG A 29 -11.44 -33.34 -12.00
C ARG A 29 -10.25 -33.13 -12.93
N LYS A 30 -10.51 -32.87 -14.21
CA LYS A 30 -9.45 -32.58 -15.20
C LYS A 30 -8.67 -31.32 -14.83
N ARG A 31 -9.37 -30.24 -14.46
CA ARG A 31 -8.75 -28.97 -14.09
C ARG A 31 -7.91 -29.05 -12.83
N VAL A 32 -8.41 -29.72 -11.79
CA VAL A 32 -7.67 -29.93 -10.55
C VAL A 32 -6.35 -30.66 -10.81
N LEU A 33 -6.33 -31.68 -11.69
CA LEU A 33 -5.11 -32.39 -12.04
C LEU A 33 -4.11 -31.52 -12.82
N GLU A 34 -4.61 -30.63 -13.69
CA GLU A 34 -3.77 -29.68 -14.45
C GLU A 34 -3.14 -28.61 -13.54
N THR A 35 -3.89 -28.13 -12.55
CA THR A 35 -3.50 -27.00 -11.67
C THR A 35 -3.01 -27.43 -10.28
N HIS A 36 -2.81 -28.73 -10.04
CA HIS A 36 -2.41 -29.22 -8.72
C HIS A 36 -0.99 -28.76 -8.37
N PRO A 37 -0.77 -28.08 -7.23
CA PRO A 37 0.55 -27.52 -6.88
C PRO A 37 1.62 -28.60 -6.67
N ASP A 38 1.21 -29.81 -6.26
CA ASP A 38 2.11 -30.96 -6.08
C ASP A 38 2.68 -31.52 -7.41
N LYS A 39 1.88 -31.49 -8.48
CA LYS A 39 2.29 -32.05 -9.79
C LYS A 39 2.96 -31.02 -10.67
N ASN A 40 2.65 -29.74 -10.48
CA ASN A 40 3.20 -28.62 -11.23
C ASN A 40 3.65 -27.51 -10.27
N PRO A 41 4.86 -27.64 -9.67
CA PRO A 41 5.39 -26.68 -8.69
C PRO A 41 5.70 -25.28 -9.25
N GLY A 42 5.44 -25.03 -10.54
CA GLY A 42 5.60 -23.72 -11.20
C GLY A 42 4.28 -23.02 -11.59
N ILE A 43 3.13 -23.61 -11.28
CA ILE A 43 1.82 -22.99 -11.59
C ILE A 43 1.33 -22.20 -10.38
N GLU A 44 0.89 -20.96 -10.65
CA GLU A 44 0.23 -20.08 -9.69
C GLU A 44 -0.89 -20.81 -8.91
N SER A 45 -0.71 -20.92 -7.59
CA SER A 45 -1.71 -21.50 -6.67
C SER A 45 -3.05 -20.77 -6.72
N SER A 46 -3.06 -19.51 -7.20
CA SER A 46 -4.24 -18.69 -7.43
C SER A 46 -5.23 -19.34 -8.42
N LEU A 47 -4.74 -20.10 -9.42
CA LEU A 47 -5.58 -20.78 -10.40
C LEU A 47 -6.33 -21.96 -9.77
N PHE A 48 -5.72 -22.67 -8.84
CA PHE A 48 -6.36 -23.77 -8.12
C PHE A 48 -7.54 -23.25 -7.26
N VAL A 49 -7.33 -22.16 -6.52
CA VAL A 49 -8.39 -21.51 -5.73
C VAL A 49 -9.54 -21.05 -6.63
N LYS A 50 -9.24 -20.46 -7.79
CA LYS A 50 -10.24 -20.06 -8.79
C LYS A 50 -11.06 -21.25 -9.31
N VAL A 51 -10.42 -22.40 -9.57
CA VAL A 51 -11.09 -23.65 -10.00
C VAL A 51 -11.99 -24.22 -8.90
N GLN A 52 -11.54 -24.19 -7.65
CA GLN A 52 -12.31 -24.68 -6.52
C GLN A 52 -13.57 -23.83 -6.27
N ASN A 53 -13.43 -22.50 -6.27
CA ASN A 53 -14.55 -21.57 -6.14
C ASN A 53 -15.59 -21.74 -7.27
N ALA A 54 -15.12 -21.99 -8.51
CA ALA A 54 -16.00 -22.25 -9.64
C ALA A 54 -16.82 -23.52 -9.44
N TRP A 55 -16.22 -24.59 -8.91
CA TRP A 55 -16.93 -25.83 -8.60
C TRP A 55 -17.94 -25.65 -7.47
N GLU A 56 -17.60 -24.98 -6.38
CA GLU A 56 -18.53 -24.73 -5.28
C GLU A 56 -19.77 -23.93 -5.72
N THR A 57 -19.61 -23.03 -6.69
CA THR A 57 -20.71 -22.23 -7.24
C THR A 57 -21.58 -23.03 -8.21
N LEU A 58 -20.98 -23.92 -9.02
CA LEU A 58 -21.69 -24.67 -10.07
C LEU A 58 -22.23 -26.03 -9.62
N SER A 59 -21.72 -26.58 -8.51
CA SER A 59 -22.16 -27.86 -7.95
C SER A 59 -23.50 -27.76 -7.22
N ASP A 60 -23.80 -26.61 -6.63
CA ASP A 60 -25.06 -26.33 -5.94
C ASP A 60 -26.07 -25.69 -6.92
N ALA A 61 -27.26 -26.26 -7.01
CA ALA A 61 -28.30 -25.80 -7.95
C ALA A 61 -28.80 -24.38 -7.63
N SER A 62 -28.91 -24.01 -6.35
CA SER A 62 -29.33 -22.68 -5.92
C SER A 62 -28.26 -21.63 -6.22
N LYS A 63 -26.98 -21.94 -5.94
CA LYS A 63 -25.87 -21.04 -6.27
C LYS A 63 -25.69 -20.89 -7.78
N ARG A 64 -25.85 -21.98 -8.54
CA ARG A 64 -25.81 -21.97 -10.00
C ARG A 64 -26.90 -21.07 -10.58
N TYR A 65 -28.12 -21.14 -10.05
CA TYR A 65 -29.21 -20.26 -10.48
C TYR A 65 -28.88 -18.78 -10.25
N CYS A 66 -28.42 -18.42 -9.04
CA CYS A 66 -28.01 -17.04 -8.74
C CYS A 66 -26.85 -16.57 -9.64
N PHE A 67 -25.92 -17.45 -9.96
CA PHE A 67 -24.81 -17.17 -10.86
C PHE A 67 -25.29 -16.98 -12.30
N ASP A 68 -26.17 -17.85 -12.80
CA ASP A 68 -26.75 -17.79 -14.14
C ASP A 68 -27.52 -16.49 -14.40
N CYS A 69 -28.17 -15.92 -13.39
CA CYS A 69 -28.84 -14.61 -13.46
C CYS A 69 -27.85 -13.46 -13.65
N LYS A 70 -26.64 -13.55 -13.09
CA LYS A 70 -25.58 -12.52 -13.22
C LYS A 70 -24.62 -12.79 -14.38
N TYR A 71 -24.65 -14.01 -14.92
CA TYR A 71 -23.66 -14.52 -15.86
C TYR A 71 -23.51 -13.65 -17.11
N GLU A 72 -24.61 -13.13 -17.66
CA GLU A 72 -24.54 -12.30 -18.88
C GLU A 72 -23.75 -10.99 -18.64
N ARG A 73 -23.94 -10.36 -17.47
CA ARG A 73 -23.18 -9.17 -17.07
C ARG A 73 -21.70 -9.51 -16.88
N ILE A 74 -21.41 -10.59 -16.15
CA ILE A 74 -20.05 -11.07 -15.89
C ILE A 74 -19.36 -11.35 -17.22
N ARG A 75 -19.99 -12.09 -18.12
CA ARG A 75 -19.45 -12.41 -19.45
C ARG A 75 -19.08 -11.16 -20.24
N GLN A 76 -19.97 -10.16 -20.28
CA GLN A 76 -19.70 -8.89 -20.98
C GLN A 76 -18.53 -8.13 -20.37
N GLU A 77 -18.40 -8.11 -19.03
CA GLU A 77 -17.24 -7.51 -18.36
C GLU A 77 -15.93 -8.23 -18.71
N TRP A 78 -15.97 -9.56 -18.75
CA TRP A 78 -14.83 -10.39 -19.14
C TRP A 78 -14.44 -10.22 -20.62
N ASP A 79 -15.41 -10.12 -21.53
CA ASP A 79 -15.14 -9.88 -22.95
C ASP A 79 -14.51 -8.50 -23.17
N LYS A 80 -15.00 -7.46 -22.49
CA LYS A 80 -14.39 -6.12 -22.47
C LYS A 80 -12.97 -6.13 -21.90
N TYR A 81 -12.74 -6.90 -20.83
CA TYR A 81 -11.42 -7.04 -20.23
C TYR A 81 -10.42 -7.71 -21.19
N GLU A 82 -10.83 -8.73 -21.93
CA GLU A 82 -9.97 -9.38 -22.94
C GLU A 82 -9.66 -8.49 -24.13
N GLU A 83 -10.65 -7.73 -24.61
CA GLU A 83 -10.47 -6.72 -25.66
C GLU A 83 -9.48 -5.65 -25.22
N ALA A 84 -9.60 -5.16 -23.99
CA ALA A 84 -8.70 -4.17 -23.40
C ALA A 84 -7.29 -4.74 -23.14
N CYS A 85 -7.17 -6.02 -22.81
CA CYS A 85 -5.89 -6.72 -22.61
C CYS A 85 -5.18 -7.05 -23.94
N GLY A 86 -5.82 -6.84 -25.10
CA GLY A 86 -5.16 -6.98 -26.40
C GLY A 86 -4.72 -8.41 -26.75
N ARG A 87 -5.28 -9.44 -26.10
CA ARG A 87 -5.12 -10.82 -26.56
C ARG A 87 -6.07 -11.01 -27.75
N ARG A 88 -5.60 -10.74 -28.97
CA ARG A 88 -6.34 -10.98 -30.22
C ARG A 88 -7.01 -12.36 -30.16
N LYS A 89 -8.35 -12.38 -30.01
CA LYS A 89 -9.13 -13.54 -30.40
C LYS A 89 -8.94 -13.66 -31.92
N THR A 90 -8.33 -14.74 -32.38
CA THR A 90 -8.38 -15.13 -33.78
C THR A 90 -9.80 -15.62 -34.09
N THR A 91 -10.77 -14.72 -34.08
CA THR A 91 -12.17 -15.01 -34.38
C THR A 91 -12.78 -13.83 -35.14
N ALA A 92 -12.32 -13.62 -36.37
CA ALA A 92 -13.08 -12.89 -37.39
C ALA A 92 -12.55 -13.34 -38.76
N GLY A 93 -13.44 -13.94 -39.55
CA GLY A 93 -13.15 -14.28 -40.94
C GLY A 93 -12.84 -13.01 -41.74
N ALA A 94 -11.63 -12.95 -42.27
CA ALA A 94 -11.32 -12.26 -43.50
C ALA A 94 -10.57 -13.29 -44.35
N ASP A 95 -11.19 -13.68 -45.46
CA ASP A 95 -10.68 -14.53 -46.54
C ASP A 95 -9.73 -15.69 -46.19
N ARG A 96 -10.31 -16.89 -46.10
CA ARG A 96 -9.60 -18.14 -46.38
C ARG A 96 -10.34 -18.93 -47.46
N GLN A 97 -10.33 -18.41 -48.69
CA GLN A 97 -10.16 -19.34 -49.80
C GLN A 97 -8.73 -19.91 -49.69
N GLY A 98 -8.60 -21.13 -49.16
CA GLY A 98 -7.40 -21.95 -49.26
C GLY A 98 -6.39 -21.83 -48.11
N THR A 99 -6.48 -22.75 -47.14
CA THR A 99 -5.39 -23.66 -46.70
C THR A 99 -5.80 -24.31 -45.38
N ALA A 100 -6.61 -25.36 -45.49
CA ALA A 100 -6.67 -26.40 -44.47
C ALA A 100 -5.29 -27.07 -44.38
N ASP A 101 -4.84 -27.38 -43.16
CA ASP A 101 -3.61 -28.11 -42.83
C ASP A 101 -2.32 -27.71 -43.57
N LYS A 102 -1.73 -26.58 -43.18
CA LYS A 102 -0.26 -26.49 -43.19
C LYS A 102 0.22 -26.89 -41.80
N LEU A 103 0.58 -28.17 -41.65
CA LEU A 103 1.51 -28.59 -40.60
C LEU A 103 2.72 -27.65 -40.72
N PHE A 104 3.01 -26.88 -39.67
CA PHE A 104 4.18 -26.00 -39.64
C PHE A 104 5.39 -26.82 -40.08
N THR A 105 6.06 -26.41 -41.16
CA THR A 105 7.26 -27.10 -41.59
C THR A 105 8.36 -26.86 -40.54
N GLU A 106 9.33 -27.77 -40.44
CA GLU A 106 10.43 -27.63 -39.47
C GLU A 106 11.18 -26.30 -39.64
N ALA A 107 11.20 -25.75 -40.87
CA ALA A 107 11.75 -24.44 -41.18
C ALA A 107 10.95 -23.28 -40.55
N ASP A 108 9.62 -23.34 -40.56
CA ASP A 108 8.76 -22.32 -39.94
C ASP A 108 8.93 -22.30 -38.41
N VAL A 109 9.04 -23.48 -37.81
CA VAL A 109 9.31 -23.62 -36.36
C VAL A 109 10.71 -23.10 -36.04
N HIS A 110 11.71 -23.38 -36.88
CA HIS A 110 13.06 -22.87 -36.71
C HIS A 110 13.13 -21.34 -36.80
N GLU A 111 12.41 -20.72 -37.75
CA GLU A 111 12.32 -19.27 -37.87
C GLU A 111 11.65 -18.64 -36.64
N ILE A 112 10.57 -19.25 -36.14
CA ILE A 112 9.90 -18.82 -34.92
C ILE A 112 10.86 -18.90 -33.72
N LEU A 113 11.60 -20.00 -33.58
CA LEU A 113 12.57 -20.19 -32.49
C LEU A 113 13.75 -19.20 -32.60
N GLU A 114 14.26 -18.94 -33.80
CA GLU A 114 15.29 -17.91 -33.99
C GLU A 114 14.80 -16.53 -33.64
N ARG A 115 13.57 -16.18 -34.02
CA ARG A 115 12.95 -14.90 -33.68
C ARG A 115 12.81 -14.75 -32.16
N LEU A 116 12.42 -15.81 -31.46
CA LEU A 116 12.35 -15.84 -29.99
C LEU A 116 13.73 -15.67 -29.36
N ARG A 117 14.76 -16.39 -29.83
CA ARG A 117 16.14 -16.24 -29.34
C ARG A 117 16.68 -14.83 -29.55
N ARG A 118 16.38 -14.20 -30.69
CA ARG A 118 16.78 -12.80 -30.99
C ARG A 118 16.06 -11.81 -30.06
N ALA A 119 14.79 -12.04 -29.77
CA ALA A 119 14.03 -11.22 -28.83
C ALA A 119 14.55 -11.37 -27.40
N GLU A 120 14.82 -12.60 -26.94
CA GLU A 120 15.43 -12.86 -25.64
C GLU A 120 16.82 -12.23 -25.51
N ALA A 121 17.65 -12.31 -26.55
CA ALA A 121 18.96 -11.67 -26.57
C ALA A 121 18.87 -10.13 -26.55
N ALA A 122 17.84 -9.54 -27.17
CA ALA A 122 17.59 -8.10 -27.10
C ALA A 122 17.21 -7.67 -25.69
N LEU A 123 16.28 -8.39 -25.03
CA LEU A 123 15.89 -8.13 -23.64
C LEU A 123 17.07 -8.24 -22.68
N LYS A 124 17.91 -9.27 -22.85
CA LYS A 124 19.11 -9.43 -22.03
C LYS A 124 20.09 -8.25 -22.18
N ARG A 125 20.24 -7.70 -23.40
CA ARG A 125 21.06 -6.51 -23.65
C ARG A 125 20.49 -5.27 -22.99
N GLU A 126 19.17 -5.08 -23.05
CA GLU A 126 18.51 -3.96 -22.37
C GLU A 126 18.68 -4.04 -20.85
N GLU A 127 18.56 -5.24 -20.27
CA GLU A 127 18.83 -5.45 -18.84
C GLU A 127 20.29 -5.19 -18.47
N ASP A 128 21.24 -5.68 -19.28
CA ASP A 128 22.67 -5.44 -19.06
C ASP A 128 23.01 -3.94 -19.17
N GLU A 129 22.39 -3.23 -20.11
CA GLU A 129 22.52 -1.78 -20.23
C GLU A 129 21.93 -1.06 -19.01
N LYS A 130 20.76 -1.49 -18.52
CA LYS A 130 20.15 -0.95 -17.30
C LYS A 130 21.05 -1.20 -16.08
N ARG A 131 21.53 -2.43 -15.90
CA ARG A 131 22.49 -2.79 -14.84
C ARG A 131 23.77 -1.95 -14.94
N ALA A 132 24.26 -1.68 -16.16
CA ALA A 132 25.42 -0.81 -16.36
C ALA A 132 25.13 0.66 -16.03
N ARG A 133 23.94 1.18 -16.38
CA ARG A 133 23.50 2.54 -16.01
C ARG A 133 23.36 2.69 -14.50
N GLU A 134 22.78 1.71 -13.81
CA GLU A 134 22.65 1.70 -12.35
C GLU A 134 24.03 1.70 -11.66
N LYS A 135 24.97 0.86 -12.12
CA LYS A 135 26.35 0.87 -11.61
C LYS A 135 27.05 2.21 -11.79
N ARG A 136 26.87 2.88 -12.94
CA ARG A 136 27.43 4.23 -13.17
C ARG A 136 26.81 5.26 -12.21
N GLN A 137 25.49 5.20 -12.01
CA GLN A 137 24.81 6.09 -11.07
C GLN A 137 25.24 5.84 -9.62
N GLU A 138 25.45 4.59 -9.24
CA GLU A 138 25.95 4.22 -7.91
C GLU A 138 27.38 4.70 -7.70
N GLU A 139 28.28 4.50 -8.68
CA GLU A 139 29.65 5.02 -8.62
C GLU A 139 29.66 6.55 -8.54
N GLU A 140 28.82 7.23 -9.30
CA GLU A 140 28.68 8.70 -9.24
C GLU A 140 28.17 9.17 -7.87
N LYS A 141 27.17 8.48 -7.29
CA LYS A 141 26.69 8.77 -5.93
C LYS A 141 27.80 8.59 -4.90
N ARG A 142 28.58 7.49 -5.00
CA ARG A 142 29.73 7.24 -4.11
C ARG A 142 30.78 8.33 -4.23
N ARG A 143 31.09 8.79 -5.46
CA ARG A 143 32.00 9.93 -5.68
C ARG A 143 31.49 11.22 -5.04
N ARG A 144 30.21 11.55 -5.26
CA ARG A 144 29.58 12.75 -4.65
C ARG A 144 29.56 12.68 -3.12
N GLU A 145 29.32 11.50 -2.55
CA GLU A 145 29.34 11.29 -1.10
C GLU A 145 30.76 11.43 -0.53
N GLU A 146 31.77 10.90 -1.21
CA GLU A 146 33.17 11.06 -0.81
C GLU A 146 33.62 12.53 -0.87
N GLU A 147 33.22 13.27 -1.91
CA GLU A 147 33.46 14.71 -2.01
C GLU A 147 32.79 15.47 -0.86
N ARG A 148 31.54 15.16 -0.53
CA ARG A 148 30.86 15.74 0.64
C ARG A 148 31.59 15.44 1.94
N ARG A 149 32.06 14.21 2.14
CA ARG A 149 32.82 13.83 3.33
C ARG A 149 34.13 14.63 3.44
N LYS A 150 34.86 14.78 2.33
CA LYS A 150 36.08 15.60 2.28
C LYS A 150 35.79 17.09 2.54
N GLU A 151 34.68 17.61 2.03
CA GLU A 151 34.27 19.00 2.28
C GLU A 151 33.90 19.22 3.76
N GLU A 152 33.16 18.29 4.37
CA GLU A 152 32.84 18.32 5.79
C GLU A 152 34.10 18.23 6.66
N GLU A 153 35.06 17.38 6.32
CA GLU A 153 36.36 17.31 6.99
C GLU A 153 37.14 18.63 6.88
N ARG A 154 37.19 19.23 5.68
CA ARG A 154 37.80 20.55 5.47
C ARG A 154 37.15 21.64 6.31
N LYS A 155 35.80 21.68 6.36
CA LYS A 155 35.05 22.62 7.21
C LYS A 155 35.37 22.43 8.69
N LYS A 156 35.43 21.18 9.17
CA LYS A 156 35.82 20.87 10.55
C LYS A 156 37.26 21.30 10.85
N GLU A 157 38.19 21.09 9.93
CA GLU A 157 39.58 21.52 10.08
C GLU A 157 39.70 23.06 10.11
N GLU A 158 39.01 23.76 9.21
CA GLU A 158 38.93 25.23 9.21
C GLU A 158 38.31 25.75 10.51
N GLU A 159 37.27 25.10 11.03
CA GLU A 159 36.66 25.45 12.31
C GLU A 159 37.62 25.24 13.49
N ARG A 160 38.39 24.13 13.50
CA ARG A 160 39.45 23.88 14.50
C ARG A 160 40.51 24.98 14.46
N LYS A 161 41.00 25.33 13.27
CA LYS A 161 41.97 26.43 13.08
C LYS A 161 41.40 27.78 13.54
N ARG A 162 40.12 28.06 13.28
CA ARG A 162 39.43 29.27 13.74
C ARG A 162 39.32 29.32 15.27
N LYS A 163 39.03 28.20 15.92
CA LYS A 163 39.01 28.08 17.39
C LYS A 163 40.40 28.30 17.99
N GLU A 164 41.45 27.78 17.34
CA GLU A 164 42.85 27.97 17.77
C GLU A 164 43.37 29.40 17.58
N GLN A 165 42.94 30.09 16.52
CA GLN A 165 43.31 31.49 16.26
C GLN A 165 42.49 32.51 17.05
N SER A 166 41.43 32.08 17.75
CA SER A 166 40.68 32.96 18.64
C SER A 166 41.59 33.39 19.79
N PRO A 167 41.87 34.70 19.97
CA PRO A 167 42.73 35.15 21.05
C PRO A 167 42.06 34.76 22.37
N LYS A 168 42.78 34.01 23.22
CA LYS A 168 42.45 33.91 24.64
C LYS A 168 42.62 35.31 25.23
N SER A 169 41.60 36.14 25.10
CA SER A 169 41.50 37.39 25.82
C SER A 169 41.62 37.06 27.30
N ARG A 170 42.70 37.54 27.91
CA ARG A 170 42.87 37.56 29.37
C ARG A 170 41.63 38.23 29.96
N GLY A 171 40.82 37.45 30.67
CA GLY A 171 39.60 37.91 31.32
C GLY A 171 38.33 37.58 30.53
N ALA A 172 37.95 36.30 30.51
CA ALA A 172 36.59 35.88 30.21
C ALA A 172 36.11 35.06 31.40
N PHE A 173 34.99 35.47 31.99
CA PHE A 173 34.33 34.80 33.11
C PHE A 173 33.97 33.37 32.65
N ASP A 174 34.47 32.38 33.39
CA ASP A 174 34.39 30.97 33.02
C ASP A 174 33.01 30.40 33.37
N PHE A 175 32.12 30.34 32.38
CA PHE A 175 30.78 29.78 32.55
C PHE A 175 30.79 28.23 32.61
N SER A 176 31.93 27.58 32.32
CA SER A 176 32.08 26.12 32.42
C SER A 176 32.03 25.65 33.87
N ALA A 177 32.56 26.43 34.81
CA ALA A 177 32.52 26.11 36.24
C ALA A 177 31.10 26.19 36.84
N MET A 178 30.15 26.84 36.15
CA MET A 178 28.74 26.91 36.58
C MET A 178 27.91 25.76 36.01
N GLU A 179 28.32 25.18 34.88
CA GLU A 179 27.68 24.00 34.28
C GLU A 179 28.14 22.71 34.99
N ASP A 180 29.43 22.59 35.35
CA ASP A 180 29.95 21.50 36.20
C ASP A 180 29.37 21.52 37.64
N ALA A 181 29.01 22.70 38.17
CA ALA A 181 28.40 22.82 39.51
C ALA A 181 26.88 22.53 39.54
N LEU A 182 26.24 22.38 38.37
CA LEU A 182 24.83 22.02 38.23
C LEU A 182 24.62 20.50 38.00
N ASP A 183 25.67 19.77 37.60
CA ASP A 183 25.67 18.30 37.52
C ASP A 183 26.01 17.63 38.87
N ASP A 184 26.54 18.38 39.85
CA ASP A 184 26.87 17.89 41.21
C ASP A 184 25.75 18.09 42.25
N LEU A 185 24.59 18.63 41.87
CA LEU A 185 23.42 18.79 42.75
C LEU A 185 22.27 17.86 42.32
N ASP A 186 22.04 16.86 43.19
CA ASP A 186 20.91 15.91 43.28
C ASP A 186 21.04 14.55 42.54
N ASP A 187 21.85 13.65 43.11
CA ASP A 187 21.75 12.17 42.92
C ASP A 187 21.70 11.43 44.29
N ASP A 188 20.89 11.93 45.25
CA ASP A 188 20.76 11.32 46.60
C ASP A 188 19.32 11.31 47.15
N LEU A 189 18.31 11.13 46.30
CA LEU A 189 16.91 11.03 46.71
C LEU A 189 16.07 9.97 45.97
N TRP A 190 16.71 8.91 45.44
CA TRP A 190 15.98 7.76 44.89
C TRP A 190 16.31 6.48 45.65
N GLY A 191 15.66 6.36 46.81
CA GLY A 191 15.45 5.09 47.47
C GLY A 191 14.55 4.17 46.64
N ASP A 192 15.00 2.93 46.53
CA ASP A 192 14.41 1.73 45.94
C ASP A 192 12.87 1.62 46.11
N GLY A 193 12.16 1.40 45.00
CA GLY A 193 10.72 1.15 45.02
C GLY A 193 10.10 1.19 43.62
N GLY A 194 10.26 0.10 42.87
CA GLY A 194 9.97 0.05 41.45
C GLY A 194 8.53 0.33 41.00
N GLN A 195 8.42 0.88 39.79
CA GLN A 195 7.43 0.52 38.77
C GLN A 195 7.71 1.26 37.45
N GLU A 196 7.67 0.47 36.37
CA GLU A 196 7.29 0.81 34.99
C GLU A 196 7.63 2.20 34.42
N TRP A 197 8.55 2.16 33.46
CA TRP A 197 8.87 3.21 32.50
C TRP A 197 7.66 3.43 31.59
N SER A 198 6.79 4.35 31.96
CA SER A 198 5.81 5.00 31.09
C SER A 198 5.20 6.21 31.78
N ARG A 199 5.72 7.42 31.51
CA ARG A 199 4.99 8.70 31.68
C ARG A 199 5.72 9.80 30.90
N THR A 200 5.26 10.13 29.70
CA THR A 200 4.14 11.03 29.38
C THR A 200 4.56 12.49 29.36
N ALA A 201 4.49 13.08 28.17
CA ALA A 201 4.26 14.49 27.98
C ALA A 201 3.24 14.99 29.01
N ARG A 202 3.60 16.04 29.77
CA ARG A 202 2.67 16.72 30.67
C ARG A 202 1.43 17.13 29.89
N GLN A 203 0.30 16.49 30.20
CA GLN A 203 -1.01 17.01 29.81
C GLN A 203 -1.31 18.23 30.68
N PRO A 204 -1.80 19.34 30.12
CA PRO A 204 -2.31 20.44 30.93
C PRO A 204 -3.52 19.94 31.74
N SER A 205 -3.50 20.16 33.05
CA SER A 205 -4.58 19.80 33.97
C SER A 205 -5.86 20.57 33.67
N ASN A 206 -7.00 19.87 33.63
CA ASN A 206 -8.34 20.46 33.59
C ASN A 206 -8.59 21.36 34.81
N PRO A 207 -9.16 22.57 34.64
CA PRO A 207 -9.69 23.33 35.76
C PRO A 207 -10.96 22.67 36.34
N PRO A 208 -11.23 22.85 37.65
CA PRO A 208 -12.33 22.20 38.37
C PRO A 208 -13.73 22.69 37.91
N PRO A 209 -14.77 21.85 38.03
CA PRO A 209 -16.11 22.13 37.52
C PRO A 209 -16.96 22.85 38.55
N GLU A 210 -16.67 24.11 38.83
CA GLU A 210 -17.62 25.00 39.51
C GLU A 210 -17.74 26.31 38.73
N GLU A 211 -19.00 26.66 38.43
CA GLU A 211 -19.47 27.93 37.85
C GLU A 211 -19.37 28.16 36.33
N TRP A 212 -20.04 27.34 35.52
CA TRP A 212 -20.37 27.74 34.14
C TRP A 212 -21.86 27.51 33.88
N ASN A 213 -22.67 28.35 34.51
CA ASN A 213 -24.09 28.50 34.19
C ASN A 213 -24.19 29.58 33.11
N GLY A 214 -24.60 29.21 31.90
CA GLY A 214 -24.57 30.13 30.76
C GLY A 214 -25.40 29.66 29.58
N ASN A 215 -26.72 29.55 29.78
CA ASN A 215 -27.68 29.41 28.70
C ASN A 215 -27.55 30.63 27.76
N SER A 216 -26.99 30.44 26.57
CA SER A 216 -27.17 31.37 25.46
C SER A 216 -27.02 30.61 24.15
N SER A 217 -28.05 30.66 23.30
CA SER A 217 -28.20 29.93 22.03
C SER A 217 -27.27 30.43 20.91
N HIS A 218 -26.05 30.84 21.25
CA HIS A 218 -24.98 31.24 20.35
C HIS A 218 -23.64 30.90 21.01
N CYS A 219 -23.19 29.66 20.84
CA CYS A 219 -21.86 29.26 21.27
C CYS A 219 -20.85 29.72 20.20
N HIS A 220 -19.95 30.64 20.57
CA HIS A 220 -18.80 30.98 19.73
C HIS A 220 -17.74 29.89 19.90
N HIS A 221 -17.51 29.10 18.86
CA HIS A 221 -16.64 27.93 18.88
C HIS A 221 -15.13 28.27 18.83
N ASP A 222 -14.70 29.31 19.51
CA ASP A 222 -13.35 29.86 19.33
C ASP A 222 -12.29 29.16 20.19
N ARG A 223 -11.43 28.41 19.49
CA ARG A 223 -9.99 28.26 19.73
C ARG A 223 -9.44 27.13 20.60
N TRP A 224 -10.24 26.34 21.31
CA TRP A 224 -9.76 25.02 21.80
C TRP A 224 -10.89 24.05 22.12
N TRP A 225 -10.77 22.80 21.64
CA TRP A 225 -11.74 21.73 21.89
C TRP A 225 -10.97 20.50 22.36
N PRO A 226 -11.30 19.88 23.51
CA PRO A 226 -10.70 18.63 23.98
C PRO A 226 -10.99 17.43 23.06
N TYR A 227 -10.11 16.43 23.09
CA TYR A 227 -10.30 15.16 22.39
C TYR A 227 -11.23 14.24 23.17
N VAL A 228 -12.26 13.73 22.52
CA VAL A 228 -13.20 12.74 23.05
C VAL A 228 -12.98 11.42 22.29
N TYR A 229 -12.55 10.40 23.02
CA TYR A 229 -12.31 9.05 22.48
C TYR A 229 -13.58 8.20 22.65
N GLY A 230 -13.87 7.33 21.68
CA GLY A 230 -15.01 6.39 21.75
C GLY A 230 -16.36 6.95 21.29
N ALA A 231 -16.41 8.17 20.78
CA ALA A 231 -17.62 8.72 20.16
C ALA A 231 -17.82 8.16 18.75
N GLY A 232 -19.02 7.62 18.48
CA GLY A 232 -19.30 6.83 17.28
C GLY A 232 -19.51 7.64 16.00
N SER A 233 -19.94 8.89 16.06
CA SER A 233 -20.27 9.68 14.88
C SER A 233 -20.17 11.17 15.16
N CYS A 234 -19.79 11.94 14.14
CA CYS A 234 -19.75 13.40 14.19
C CYS A 234 -21.15 14.00 13.98
N ASP A 235 -21.59 14.92 14.84
CA ASP A 235 -22.93 15.54 14.79
C ASP A 235 -23.17 16.37 13.52
N TYR A 236 -22.10 16.88 12.90
CA TYR A 236 -22.19 17.74 11.72
C TYR A 236 -22.17 16.99 10.38
N CYS A 237 -21.68 15.75 10.34
CA CYS A 237 -21.54 15.03 9.07
C CYS A 237 -21.96 13.56 9.13
N ASP A 238 -22.40 13.07 10.28
CA ASP A 238 -22.81 11.69 10.57
C ASP A 238 -21.78 10.62 10.17
N ARG A 239 -20.53 11.02 9.92
CA ARG A 239 -19.46 10.08 9.56
C ARG A 239 -18.92 9.43 10.83
N TYR A 240 -18.77 8.11 10.74
CA TYR A 240 -18.08 7.32 11.74
C TYR A 240 -16.59 7.68 11.77
N CYS A 241 -16.08 8.09 12.93
CA CYS A 241 -14.67 8.42 13.13
C CYS A 241 -14.06 7.48 14.16
N PRO A 242 -13.18 6.53 13.75
CA PRO A 242 -12.69 5.50 14.66
C PRO A 242 -11.63 5.95 15.68
N ILE A 243 -11.08 7.17 15.56
CA ILE A 243 -9.91 7.58 16.34
C ILE A 243 -10.28 8.54 17.48
N TYR A 244 -10.88 9.70 17.18
CA TYR A 244 -11.39 10.66 18.18
C TYR A 244 -12.31 11.71 17.52
N LEU A 245 -13.16 12.33 18.32
CA LEU A 245 -13.89 13.56 17.97
C LEU A 245 -13.42 14.73 18.84
N LEU A 246 -13.73 15.95 18.43
CA LEU A 246 -13.50 17.15 19.23
C LEU A 246 -14.83 17.53 19.89
N GLY A 247 -14.82 17.75 21.20
CA GLY A 247 -16.00 18.20 21.96
C GLY A 247 -15.92 19.69 22.30
N CYS A 248 -17.01 20.44 22.15
CA CYS A 248 -17.06 21.83 22.61
C CYS A 248 -17.42 21.88 24.10
N PRO A 249 -16.60 22.49 24.97
CA PRO A 249 -16.85 22.49 26.42
C PRO A 249 -18.08 23.31 26.83
N SER A 250 -18.59 24.17 25.95
CA SER A 250 -19.73 25.05 26.25
C SER A 250 -21.08 24.50 25.76
N CYS A 251 -21.08 23.57 24.80
CA CYS A 251 -22.32 23.06 24.19
C CYS A 251 -22.31 21.55 23.90
N ASP A 252 -21.29 20.83 24.36
CA ASP A 252 -21.09 19.38 24.19
C ASP A 252 -21.14 18.84 22.74
N ALA A 253 -21.15 19.73 21.73
CA ALA A 253 -21.17 19.33 20.33
C ALA A 253 -19.93 18.52 19.96
N LEU A 254 -20.10 17.41 19.24
CA LEU A 254 -19.02 16.52 18.79
C LEU A 254 -18.75 16.70 17.29
N ALA A 255 -17.60 17.27 16.97
CA ALA A 255 -17.19 17.56 15.61
C ALA A 255 -15.94 16.79 15.18
N CYS A 256 -15.93 16.35 13.92
CA CYS A 256 -14.72 15.85 13.27
C CYS A 256 -13.69 16.98 13.10
N VAL A 257 -12.38 16.69 13.07
CA VAL A 257 -11.34 17.75 12.89
C VAL A 257 -11.62 18.64 11.66
N PRO A 258 -11.98 18.09 10.47
CA PRO A 258 -12.39 18.91 9.33
C PRO A 258 -13.64 19.76 9.58
N CYS A 259 -14.62 19.22 10.30
CA CYS A 259 -15.89 19.87 10.61
C CYS A 259 -15.63 21.08 11.52
N LYS A 260 -14.83 20.88 12.56
CA LYS A 260 -14.41 21.94 13.47
C LYS A 260 -13.71 23.08 12.74
N ILE A 261 -12.75 22.79 11.85
CA ILE A 261 -12.04 23.84 11.07
C ILE A 261 -13.01 24.66 10.20
N ARG A 262 -14.08 24.05 9.68
CA ARG A 262 -15.09 24.76 8.88
C ARG A 262 -15.98 25.68 9.72
N GLU A 263 -16.35 25.25 10.92
CA GLU A 263 -17.19 26.02 11.85
C GLU A 263 -16.40 27.17 12.51
N THR A 264 -15.12 26.96 12.83
CA THR A 264 -14.28 27.92 13.58
C THR A 264 -13.38 28.76 12.66
N GLY A 265 -13.81 29.04 11.43
CA GLY A 265 -12.99 29.59 10.34
C GLY A 265 -11.82 30.46 10.80
N SER A 266 -10.58 30.02 10.47
CA SER A 266 -9.25 30.58 10.79
C SER A 266 -9.19 31.90 11.57
#